data_AF-A0A8J9U545-F1
#
_entry.id   AF-A0A8J9U545-F1
#
_cell.length_a   1.000
_cell.length_b   1.000
_cell.length_c   1.000
_cell.angle_alpha   90.00
_cell.angle_beta   90.00
_cell.angle_gamma   90.00
#
_symmetry.space_group_name_H-M   'P 1'
#
loop_
_entity.id
_entity.type
_entity.pdbx_description
1 polymer ?
#
loop_
_entity_poly.entity_id
_entity_poly.type
_entity_poly.pdbx_seq_one_letter_code
_entity_poly.pdbx_strand_id
1 'polypeptide(L)'
;MKKTMKDLAPIAIPHGPLVESTAEYYKSLMETSQMVKKYPVWDVARPTPQVLMEQARRDLMEADEKLMLKRDEERANREKMNAKWQDLREKEMLLKESFISFNKFIRENQEKRERADRKMHADNEVLERKTKETEAMRQRVLEMEEVKALMEKQVKDYTIYEDYLMSVVHNYPEFKQPLDVLNRYEALAAAKSTLAERQERDLEMLESARQEIAALTEEKKLFIMGLNNTLADLRWRYDKVRNRVLKWELALNRLKETAAKRHVELCHVRSAIWSLYVKICKQKGLAVDVKPNDFEQQLVVIMRALLELRRIYRIAQRRSKEKLFALKMKKIFIKTSETKCTLNNEKVPDFVHFMEMPLKCVACWDWFKKPKNELEIFLNNIYLSLVLFVLLNLPLSLIVHLYTEWTDIMSSLDKMADGLPLLASVLIVSYFATYKDELYELVGYMNKHFKWHSARGLTNMTMLKSYNTAKNFAYWYTGCTLFSVTMYVILPVLVHRVFFACNSVLLCGQLDLLCCSLRNVRYTALLQKGVEHGAIARLYSDIKLDEKHNYLYNSSEMNIYSPQYDEATCDALRQCARVCQIVNQFKEKFEAFVSPLLVLRVVQVTLYLCTLLYAATLVRHVN
;
A
#
# COMPACT_ATOMS: atom_id res chain seq x y z
N MET A 1 17.13 -89.77 -143.15
CA MET A 1 17.68 -89.23 -144.41
C MET A 1 19.06 -88.62 -144.12
N LYS A 2 20.11 -89.41 -144.33
CA LYS A 2 21.51 -89.07 -144.69
C LYS A 2 22.33 -90.35 -144.45
N LYS A 3 22.52 -91.12 -145.53
CA LYS A 3 23.52 -92.19 -145.59
C LYS A 3 24.89 -91.52 -145.62
N THR A 4 25.82 -91.99 -144.80
CA THR A 4 27.25 -91.91 -145.11
C THR A 4 27.83 -93.30 -144.95
N MET A 5 27.83 -94.05 -146.05
CA MET A 5 28.90 -95.01 -146.33
C MET A 5 30.17 -94.19 -146.57
N LYS A 6 31.27 -94.56 -145.93
CA LYS A 6 32.65 -94.32 -146.37
C LYS A 6 33.46 -95.48 -145.81
N ASP A 7 33.63 -96.55 -146.59
CA ASP A 7 34.68 -96.74 -147.60
C ASP A 7 36.02 -97.08 -146.96
N LEU A 8 36.43 -98.34 -147.17
CA LEU A 8 37.75 -98.88 -146.88
C LEU A 8 38.80 -98.05 -147.64
N ALA A 9 39.76 -97.50 -146.91
CA ALA A 9 40.86 -96.76 -147.51
C ALA A 9 41.78 -97.73 -148.30
N PRO A 10 42.31 -97.32 -149.47
CA PRO A 10 43.31 -98.09 -150.18
C PRO A 10 44.63 -98.06 -149.39
N ILE A 11 45.30 -99.22 -149.30
CA ILE A 11 46.62 -99.34 -148.68
C ILE A 11 47.61 -98.48 -149.48
N ALA A 12 48.06 -97.37 -148.88
CA ALA A 12 49.13 -96.54 -149.41
C ALA A 12 50.47 -96.99 -148.80
N ILE A 13 51.45 -97.30 -149.64
CA ILE A 13 52.80 -97.70 -149.20
C ILE A 13 53.62 -96.41 -148.95
N PRO A 14 54.39 -96.30 -147.85
CA PRO A 14 54.97 -95.02 -147.41
C PRO A 14 56.26 -94.68 -148.19
N HIS A 15 56.45 -93.39 -148.47
CA HIS A 15 57.70 -92.83 -148.98
C HIS A 15 58.18 -91.70 -148.05
N GLY A 16 58.99 -92.05 -147.05
CA GLY A 16 59.54 -91.11 -146.06
C GLY A 16 60.66 -91.74 -145.22
N PRO A 17 61.53 -90.93 -144.57
CA PRO A 17 62.71 -91.41 -143.85
C PRO A 17 62.36 -92.41 -142.73
N LEU A 18 63.23 -93.41 -142.55
CA LEU A 18 63.00 -94.63 -141.75
C LEU A 18 62.52 -94.40 -140.32
N VAL A 19 62.84 -93.26 -139.70
CA VAL A 19 62.49 -92.95 -138.30
C VAL A 19 61.03 -92.55 -138.16
N GLU A 20 60.48 -91.77 -139.09
CA GLU A 20 59.10 -91.29 -139.03
C GLU A 20 58.11 -92.36 -139.49
N SER A 21 58.55 -93.21 -140.42
CA SER A 21 57.77 -94.38 -140.86
C SER A 21 57.68 -95.47 -139.80
N THR A 22 58.41 -95.38 -138.67
CA THR A 22 58.30 -96.38 -137.59
C THR A 22 56.90 -96.40 -136.98
N ALA A 23 56.27 -95.23 -136.78
CA ALA A 23 54.94 -95.15 -136.21
C ALA A 23 53.89 -95.77 -137.14
N GLU A 24 53.94 -95.46 -138.44
CA GLU A 24 53.09 -96.06 -139.47
C GLU A 24 53.41 -97.53 -139.71
N TYR A 25 54.69 -97.93 -139.61
CA TYR A 25 55.11 -99.33 -139.65
C TYR A 25 54.55 -100.09 -138.44
N TYR A 26 54.62 -99.57 -137.22
CA TYR A 26 54.04 -100.21 -136.03
C TYR A 26 52.52 -100.23 -136.09
N LYS A 27 51.87 -99.20 -136.64
CA LYS A 27 50.42 -99.17 -136.88
C LYS A 27 50.03 -100.20 -137.93
N SER A 28 50.73 -100.24 -139.05
CA SER A 28 50.61 -101.27 -140.10
C SER A 28 50.91 -102.65 -139.53
N LEU A 29 51.91 -102.82 -138.65
CA LEU A 29 52.25 -104.11 -138.05
C LEU A 29 51.17 -104.56 -137.06
N MET A 30 50.60 -103.62 -136.29
CA MET A 30 49.44 -103.88 -135.44
C MET A 30 48.21 -104.22 -136.28
N GLU A 31 47.97 -103.52 -137.39
CA GLU A 31 46.86 -103.79 -138.32
C GLU A 31 47.07 -105.10 -139.10
N THR A 32 48.30 -105.43 -139.52
CA THR A 32 48.64 -106.69 -140.21
C THR A 32 48.59 -107.88 -139.25
N SER A 33 48.98 -107.69 -137.98
CA SER A 33 48.83 -108.74 -136.95
C SER A 33 47.37 -109.04 -136.61
N GLN A 34 46.48 -108.07 -136.84
CA GLN A 34 45.02 -108.23 -136.73
C GLN A 34 44.34 -108.72 -138.03
N MET A 35 45.05 -108.78 -139.18
CA MET A 35 44.51 -109.34 -140.43
C MET A 35 44.63 -110.87 -140.47
N VAL A 36 43.48 -111.56 -140.44
CA VAL A 36 43.38 -113.02 -140.48
C VAL A 36 43.94 -113.57 -141.81
N LYS A 37 45.09 -114.24 -141.77
CA LYS A 37 45.65 -114.97 -142.92
C LYS A 37 44.69 -116.09 -143.33
N LYS A 38 43.97 -115.91 -144.44
CA LYS A 38 43.15 -116.96 -145.04
C LYS A 38 44.02 -117.88 -145.89
N TYR A 39 44.29 -119.08 -145.38
CA TYR A 39 44.94 -120.16 -146.14
C TYR A 39 43.93 -120.84 -147.09
N PRO A 40 44.34 -121.30 -148.29
CA PRO A 40 43.45 -121.97 -149.24
C PRO A 40 42.86 -123.27 -148.67
N VAL A 41 41.57 -123.47 -148.92
CA VAL A 41 40.71 -124.47 -148.24
C VAL A 41 41.12 -125.93 -148.47
N TRP A 42 42.00 -126.23 -149.43
CA TRP A 42 42.41 -127.60 -149.74
C TRP A 42 43.46 -128.17 -148.77
N ASP A 43 44.13 -127.32 -147.98
CA ASP A 43 45.22 -127.73 -147.06
C ASP A 43 44.78 -127.74 -145.57
N VAL A 44 43.48 -127.75 -145.31
CA VAL A 44 42.92 -127.98 -143.99
C VAL A 44 42.12 -129.28 -144.01
N ALA A 45 42.48 -130.23 -143.15
CA ALA A 45 41.77 -131.50 -143.01
C ALA A 45 40.26 -131.22 -142.82
N ARG A 46 39.43 -131.81 -143.69
CA ARG A 46 37.99 -131.58 -143.72
C ARG A 46 37.39 -131.95 -142.36
N PRO A 47 36.78 -131.01 -141.62
CA PRO A 47 36.32 -131.29 -140.27
C PRO A 47 35.09 -132.20 -140.29
N THR A 48 35.07 -133.18 -139.41
CA THR A 48 33.85 -133.88 -138.99
C THR A 48 32.86 -132.86 -138.38
N PRO A 49 31.53 -133.08 -138.49
CA PRO A 49 30.50 -132.17 -137.97
C PRO A 49 30.68 -131.73 -136.50
N GLN A 50 31.36 -132.51 -135.67
CA GLN A 50 31.72 -132.15 -134.30
C GLN A 50 32.58 -130.89 -134.20
N VAL A 51 33.49 -130.62 -135.14
CA VAL A 51 34.47 -129.53 -135.03
C VAL A 51 33.84 -128.15 -135.30
N LEU A 52 32.88 -128.05 -136.24
CA LEU A 52 32.19 -126.79 -136.54
C LEU A 52 31.27 -126.33 -135.40
N MET A 53 30.66 -127.29 -134.69
CA MET A 53 29.82 -126.99 -133.53
C MET A 53 30.67 -126.37 -132.40
N GLU A 54 31.89 -126.85 -132.19
CA GLU A 54 32.83 -126.27 -131.22
C GLU A 54 33.33 -124.88 -131.63
N GLN A 55 33.47 -124.59 -132.93
CA GLN A 55 33.81 -123.24 -133.39
C GLN A 55 32.68 -122.23 -133.17
N ALA A 56 31.44 -122.54 -133.55
CA ALA A 56 30.30 -121.67 -133.29
C ALA A 56 30.07 -121.43 -131.78
N ARG A 57 30.38 -122.45 -130.96
CA ARG A 57 30.34 -122.33 -129.49
C ARG A 57 31.36 -121.31 -128.97
N ARG A 58 32.55 -121.22 -129.56
CA ARG A 58 33.57 -120.22 -129.18
C ARG A 58 33.18 -118.79 -129.57
N ASP A 59 32.65 -118.59 -130.78
CA ASP A 59 32.28 -117.24 -131.25
C ASP A 59 31.11 -116.65 -130.46
N LEU A 60 30.13 -117.48 -130.08
CA LEU A 60 29.05 -117.09 -129.16
C LEU A 60 29.62 -116.68 -127.80
N MET A 61 30.59 -117.44 -127.29
CA MET A 61 31.24 -117.15 -126.02
C MET A 61 31.98 -115.81 -126.04
N GLU A 62 32.70 -115.48 -127.13
CA GLU A 62 33.42 -114.21 -127.27
C GLU A 62 32.48 -112.99 -127.42
N ALA A 63 31.36 -113.13 -128.12
CA ALA A 63 30.35 -112.08 -128.25
C ALA A 63 29.62 -111.83 -126.92
N ASP A 64 29.30 -112.90 -126.20
CA ASP A 64 28.71 -112.82 -124.86
C ASP A 64 29.68 -112.14 -123.87
N GLU A 65 30.98 -112.43 -123.94
CA GLU A 65 32.00 -111.74 -123.13
C GLU A 65 32.03 -110.22 -123.39
N LYS A 66 31.98 -109.78 -124.66
CA LYS A 66 32.00 -108.33 -125.00
C LYS A 66 30.73 -107.60 -124.59
N LEU A 67 29.56 -108.24 -124.73
CA LEU A 67 28.29 -107.68 -124.27
C LEU A 67 28.25 -107.58 -122.73
N MET A 68 28.84 -108.55 -122.02
CA MET A 68 29.00 -108.49 -120.57
C MET A 68 29.84 -107.29 -120.16
N LEU A 69 31.00 -107.06 -120.78
CA LEU A 69 31.85 -105.90 -120.47
C LEU A 69 31.14 -104.56 -120.67
N LYS A 70 30.40 -104.39 -121.77
CA LYS A 70 29.66 -103.14 -122.05
C LYS A 70 28.48 -102.93 -121.10
N ARG A 71 27.80 -104.01 -120.71
CA ARG A 71 26.76 -103.97 -119.67
C ARG A 71 27.36 -103.59 -118.32
N ASP A 72 28.56 -104.07 -118.01
CA ASP A 72 29.23 -103.78 -116.74
C ASP A 72 29.76 -102.34 -116.68
N GLU A 73 30.27 -101.76 -117.79
CA GLU A 73 30.66 -100.35 -117.87
C GLU A 73 29.46 -99.39 -117.65
N GLU A 74 28.33 -99.65 -118.31
CA GLU A 74 27.09 -98.88 -118.12
C GLU A 74 26.56 -99.00 -116.70
N ARG A 75 26.65 -100.21 -116.11
CA ARG A 75 26.28 -100.45 -114.71
C ARG A 75 27.14 -99.60 -113.78
N ALA A 76 28.46 -99.60 -113.97
CA ALA A 76 29.39 -98.81 -113.18
C ALA A 76 29.18 -97.29 -113.33
N ASN A 77 28.84 -96.79 -114.53
CA ASN A 77 28.58 -95.37 -114.73
C ASN A 77 27.23 -94.92 -114.12
N ARG A 78 26.18 -95.75 -114.20
CA ARG A 78 24.92 -95.47 -113.51
C ARG A 78 25.08 -95.50 -112.01
N GLU A 79 25.88 -96.42 -111.47
CA GLU A 79 26.23 -96.46 -110.05
C GLU A 79 26.90 -95.16 -109.60
N LYS A 80 27.89 -94.65 -110.34
CA LYS A 80 28.54 -93.35 -110.03
C LYS A 80 27.58 -92.17 -110.10
N MET A 81 26.70 -92.13 -111.10
CA MET A 81 25.73 -91.04 -111.26
C MET A 81 24.67 -91.09 -110.15
N ASN A 82 24.15 -92.28 -109.83
CA ASN A 82 23.23 -92.49 -108.73
C ASN A 82 23.85 -92.11 -107.38
N ALA A 83 25.13 -92.43 -107.15
CA ALA A 83 25.85 -92.03 -105.95
C ALA A 83 25.92 -90.49 -105.81
N LYS A 84 26.22 -89.76 -106.90
CA LYS A 84 26.22 -88.28 -106.88
C LYS A 84 24.83 -87.68 -106.63
N TRP A 85 23.79 -88.27 -107.21
CA TRP A 85 22.41 -87.84 -106.96
C TRP A 85 21.93 -88.17 -105.54
N GLN A 86 22.42 -89.24 -104.93
CA GLN A 86 22.18 -89.55 -103.51
C GLN A 86 22.88 -88.54 -102.60
N ASP A 87 24.17 -88.27 -102.81
CA ASP A 87 24.93 -87.31 -102.00
C ASP A 87 24.32 -85.89 -102.04
N LEU A 88 23.85 -85.44 -103.21
CA LEU A 88 23.14 -84.15 -103.31
C LEU A 88 21.83 -84.12 -102.53
N ARG A 89 21.04 -85.21 -102.58
CA ARG A 89 19.80 -85.31 -101.79
C ARG A 89 20.07 -85.37 -100.31
N GLU A 90 21.12 -86.07 -99.88
CA GLU A 90 21.53 -86.10 -98.47
C GLU A 90 21.92 -84.71 -97.98
N LYS A 91 22.72 -83.95 -98.75
CA LYS A 91 23.09 -82.57 -98.40
C LYS A 91 21.89 -81.63 -98.33
N GLU A 92 20.93 -81.75 -99.25
CA GLU A 92 19.69 -80.96 -99.19
C GLU A 92 18.86 -81.28 -97.94
N MET A 93 18.75 -82.57 -97.59
CA MET A 93 18.03 -83.01 -96.39
C MET A 93 18.72 -82.52 -95.11
N LEU A 94 20.05 -82.63 -95.01
CA LEU A 94 20.83 -82.11 -93.89
C LEU A 94 20.66 -80.59 -93.72
N LEU A 95 20.60 -79.85 -94.83
CA LEU A 95 20.37 -78.40 -94.76
C LEU A 95 18.98 -78.10 -94.19
N LYS A 96 17.94 -78.79 -94.67
CA LYS A 96 16.57 -78.65 -94.14
C LYS A 96 16.49 -79.00 -92.65
N GLU A 97 17.12 -80.09 -92.23
CA GLU A 97 17.18 -80.48 -90.83
C GLU A 97 17.93 -79.47 -89.96
N SER A 98 19.02 -78.88 -90.47
CA SER A 98 19.76 -77.81 -89.79
C SER A 98 18.92 -76.54 -89.60
N PHE A 99 18.10 -76.17 -90.59
CA PHE A 99 17.19 -75.03 -90.47
C PHE A 99 16.05 -75.30 -89.49
N ILE A 100 15.53 -76.53 -89.45
CA ILE A 100 14.50 -76.92 -88.48
C ILE A 100 15.07 -76.90 -87.07
N SER A 101 16.28 -77.44 -86.87
CA SER A 101 16.93 -77.45 -85.55
C SER A 101 17.32 -76.04 -85.09
N PHE A 102 17.79 -75.17 -85.99
CA PHE A 102 18.10 -73.78 -85.66
C PHE A 102 16.85 -72.96 -85.30
N ASN A 103 15.76 -73.09 -86.06
CA ASN A 103 14.48 -72.45 -85.72
C ASN A 103 13.88 -72.98 -84.41
N LYS A 104 14.04 -74.28 -84.14
CA LYS A 104 13.66 -74.86 -82.84
C LYS A 104 14.50 -74.26 -81.71
N PHE A 105 15.82 -74.14 -81.88
CA PHE A 105 16.71 -73.53 -80.89
C PHE A 105 16.38 -72.06 -80.60
N ILE A 106 16.09 -71.27 -81.64
CA ILE A 106 15.70 -69.86 -81.45
C ILE A 106 14.39 -69.77 -80.66
N ARG A 107 13.36 -70.54 -81.02
CA ARG A 107 12.09 -70.56 -80.28
C ARG A 107 12.27 -70.99 -78.82
N GLU A 108 13.02 -72.05 -78.56
CA GLU A 108 13.25 -72.53 -77.21
C GLU A 108 14.01 -71.52 -76.33
N ASN A 109 14.98 -70.79 -76.89
CA ASN A 109 15.68 -69.74 -76.15
C ASN A 109 14.80 -68.51 -75.91
N GLN A 110 13.98 -68.13 -76.90
CA GLN A 110 12.99 -67.06 -76.74
C GLN A 110 12.00 -67.42 -75.61
N GLU A 111 11.46 -68.63 -75.62
CA GLU A 111 10.55 -69.12 -74.58
C GLU A 111 11.20 -69.23 -73.20
N LYS A 112 12.50 -69.56 -73.13
CA LYS A 112 13.25 -69.55 -71.85
C LYS A 112 13.41 -68.12 -71.31
N ARG A 113 13.72 -67.15 -72.16
CA ARG A 113 13.79 -65.73 -71.77
C ARG A 113 12.44 -65.21 -71.30
N GLU A 114 11.39 -65.44 -72.08
CA GLU A 114 10.03 -65.02 -71.71
C GLU A 114 9.52 -65.67 -70.42
N ARG A 115 9.92 -66.91 -70.13
CA ARG A 115 9.60 -67.55 -68.84
C ARG A 115 10.40 -66.94 -67.69
N ALA A 116 11.68 -66.65 -67.89
CA ALA A 116 12.51 -66.00 -66.87
C ALA A 116 12.01 -64.59 -66.56
N ASP A 117 11.66 -63.81 -67.59
CA ASP A 117 11.12 -62.46 -67.44
C ASP A 117 9.77 -62.48 -66.73
N ARG A 118 8.86 -63.39 -67.11
CA ARG A 118 7.58 -63.56 -66.41
C ARG A 118 7.76 -63.95 -64.95
N LYS A 119 8.71 -64.85 -64.64
CA LYS A 119 9.00 -65.24 -63.26
C LYS A 119 9.60 -64.09 -62.45
N MET A 120 10.53 -63.34 -63.04
CA MET A 120 11.13 -62.16 -62.43
C MET A 120 10.07 -61.09 -62.14
N HIS A 121 9.15 -60.81 -63.07
CA HIS A 121 8.05 -59.88 -62.84
C HIS A 121 7.13 -60.36 -61.71
N ALA A 122 6.72 -61.62 -61.72
CA ALA A 122 5.89 -62.18 -60.66
C ALA A 122 6.58 -62.12 -59.28
N ASP A 123 7.86 -62.50 -59.20
CA ASP A 123 8.64 -62.48 -57.96
C ASP A 123 8.85 -61.04 -57.45
N ASN A 124 9.11 -60.07 -58.35
CA ASN A 124 9.22 -58.66 -58.00
C ASN A 124 7.89 -58.08 -57.48
N GLU A 125 6.76 -58.40 -58.11
CA GLU A 125 5.44 -57.95 -57.63
C GLU A 125 5.10 -58.52 -56.25
N VAL A 126 5.49 -59.78 -55.97
CA VAL A 126 5.32 -60.39 -54.64
C VAL A 126 6.22 -59.71 -53.62
N LEU A 127 7.48 -59.45 -53.98
CA LEU A 127 8.43 -58.75 -53.13
C LEU A 127 7.91 -57.35 -52.77
N GLU A 128 7.46 -56.56 -53.75
CA GLU A 128 6.91 -55.21 -53.51
C GLU A 128 5.67 -55.22 -52.61
N ARG A 129 4.78 -56.21 -52.77
CA ARG A 129 3.61 -56.36 -51.90
C ARG A 129 4.05 -56.66 -50.47
N LYS A 130 5.01 -57.58 -50.30
CA LYS A 130 5.51 -57.98 -48.98
C LYS A 130 6.34 -56.88 -48.31
N THR A 131 7.12 -56.09 -49.05
CA THR A 131 7.86 -54.96 -48.49
C THR A 131 6.91 -53.88 -48.00
N LYS A 132 5.89 -53.51 -48.79
CA LYS A 132 4.84 -52.55 -48.39
C LYS A 132 4.08 -53.01 -47.15
N GLU A 133 3.67 -54.28 -47.10
CA GLU A 133 3.03 -54.86 -45.91
C GLU A 133 3.96 -54.81 -44.69
N THR A 134 5.24 -55.15 -44.86
CA THR A 134 6.21 -55.15 -43.77
C THR A 134 6.51 -53.74 -43.26
N GLU A 135 6.63 -52.76 -44.15
CA GLU A 135 6.83 -51.35 -43.81
C GLU A 135 5.62 -50.77 -43.07
N ALA A 136 4.41 -51.04 -43.54
CA ALA A 136 3.18 -50.61 -42.87
C ALA A 136 3.05 -51.24 -41.48
N MET A 137 3.41 -52.52 -41.32
CA MET A 137 3.40 -53.18 -40.01
C MET A 137 4.49 -52.62 -39.08
N ARG A 138 5.68 -52.29 -39.60
CA ARG A 138 6.74 -51.64 -38.82
C ARG A 138 6.32 -50.25 -38.33
N GLN A 139 5.66 -49.44 -39.17
CA GLN A 139 5.15 -48.13 -38.77
C GLN A 139 4.11 -48.24 -37.65
N ARG A 140 3.16 -49.18 -37.74
CA ARG A 140 2.18 -49.41 -36.67
C ARG A 140 2.82 -49.85 -35.36
N VAL A 141 3.88 -50.67 -35.43
CA VAL A 141 4.62 -51.06 -34.23
C VAL A 141 5.28 -49.85 -33.58
N LEU A 142 5.91 -48.97 -34.37
CA LEU A 142 6.51 -47.73 -33.85
C LEU A 142 5.47 -46.80 -33.20
N GLU A 143 4.33 -46.56 -33.85
CA GLU A 143 3.25 -45.75 -33.28
C GLU A 143 2.73 -46.34 -31.96
N MET A 144 2.55 -47.66 -31.90
CA MET A 144 2.11 -48.35 -30.69
C MET A 144 3.17 -48.30 -29.57
N GLU A 145 4.46 -48.36 -29.91
CA GLU A 145 5.55 -48.18 -28.96
C GLU A 145 5.59 -46.77 -28.38
N GLU A 146 5.36 -45.74 -29.20
CA GLU A 146 5.27 -44.34 -28.75
C GLU A 146 4.07 -44.12 -27.81
N VAL A 147 2.88 -44.61 -28.18
CA VAL A 147 1.68 -44.53 -27.34
C VAL A 147 1.88 -45.27 -26.02
N LYS A 148 2.49 -46.47 -26.07
CA LYS A 148 2.83 -47.24 -24.88
C LYS A 148 3.78 -46.45 -23.97
N ALA A 149 4.82 -45.83 -24.53
CA ALA A 149 5.77 -45.02 -23.75
C ALA A 149 5.09 -43.80 -23.10
N LEU A 150 4.18 -43.13 -23.81
CA LEU A 150 3.40 -42.01 -23.26
C LEU A 150 2.49 -42.47 -22.11
N MET A 151 1.78 -43.58 -22.31
CA MET A 151 0.90 -44.16 -21.29
C MET A 151 1.70 -44.63 -20.06
N GLU A 152 2.84 -45.31 -20.25
CA GLU A 152 3.70 -45.71 -19.14
C GLU A 152 4.24 -44.51 -18.36
N LYS A 153 4.56 -43.40 -19.05
CA LYS A 153 4.96 -42.15 -18.39
C LYS A 153 3.82 -41.57 -17.57
N GLN A 154 2.62 -41.45 -18.15
CA GLN A 154 1.44 -40.95 -17.44
C GLN A 154 1.10 -41.83 -16.23
N VAL A 155 1.14 -43.15 -16.36
CA VAL A 155 0.91 -44.07 -15.23
C VAL A 155 1.92 -43.81 -14.13
N LYS A 156 3.22 -43.67 -14.44
CA LYS A 156 4.26 -43.33 -13.45
C LYS A 156 4.06 -41.97 -12.78
N ASP A 157 3.63 -40.96 -13.54
CA ASP A 157 3.33 -39.64 -13.00
C ASP A 157 2.12 -39.72 -12.04
N TYR A 158 1.14 -40.59 -12.33
CA TYR A 158 -0.06 -40.76 -11.52
C TYR A 158 0.07 -41.75 -10.35
N THR A 159 1.04 -42.67 -10.35
CA THR A 159 1.22 -43.65 -9.24
C THR A 159 1.45 -42.96 -7.90
N ILE A 160 2.10 -41.79 -7.90
CA ILE A 160 2.35 -41.00 -6.68
C ILE A 160 1.02 -40.61 -6.00
N TYR A 161 0.00 -40.26 -6.79
CA TYR A 161 -1.32 -39.89 -6.25
C TYR A 161 -2.12 -41.11 -5.81
N GLU A 162 -1.99 -42.24 -6.52
CA GLU A 162 -2.58 -43.51 -6.09
C GLU A 162 -2.00 -43.97 -4.76
N ASP A 163 -0.67 -43.99 -4.63
CA ASP A 163 0.04 -44.34 -3.40
C ASP A 163 -0.36 -43.43 -2.24
N TYR A 164 -0.48 -42.12 -2.50
CA TYR A 164 -0.96 -41.16 -1.52
C TYR A 164 -2.41 -41.46 -1.08
N LEU A 165 -3.35 -41.63 -2.01
CA LEU A 165 -4.74 -41.92 -1.68
C LEU A 165 -4.88 -43.26 -0.94
N MET A 166 -4.10 -44.27 -1.34
CA MET A 166 -4.03 -45.56 -0.66
C MET A 166 -3.45 -45.43 0.76
N SER A 167 -2.45 -44.57 0.98
CA SER A 167 -1.94 -44.26 2.32
C SER A 167 -2.97 -43.58 3.21
N VAL A 168 -3.80 -42.69 2.64
CA VAL A 168 -4.89 -42.01 3.35
C VAL A 168 -5.97 -43.02 3.74
N VAL A 169 -6.36 -43.92 2.84
CA VAL A 169 -7.30 -45.03 3.13
C VAL A 169 -6.75 -45.96 4.21
N HIS A 170 -5.44 -46.24 4.21
CA HIS A 170 -4.82 -47.08 5.24
C HIS A 170 -4.82 -46.42 6.63
N ASN A 171 -4.58 -45.11 6.69
CA ASN A 171 -4.53 -44.36 7.94
C ASN A 171 -5.93 -44.06 8.53
N TYR A 172 -6.96 -43.97 7.68
CA TYR A 172 -8.33 -43.65 8.09
C TYR A 172 -9.30 -44.76 7.65
N PRO A 173 -9.67 -45.69 8.57
CA PRO A 173 -10.53 -46.85 8.24
C PRO A 173 -11.99 -46.49 7.90
N GLU A 174 -12.35 -45.21 8.00
CA GLU A 174 -13.64 -44.68 7.57
C GLU A 174 -13.82 -44.74 6.04
N PHE A 175 -12.73 -44.74 5.28
CA PHE A 175 -12.73 -44.87 3.83
C PHE A 175 -12.33 -46.29 3.44
N LYS A 176 -13.11 -46.94 2.57
CA LYS A 176 -12.81 -48.31 2.12
C LYS A 176 -12.08 -48.31 0.78
N GLN A 177 -12.35 -47.31 -0.06
CA GLN A 177 -11.73 -47.12 -1.35
C GLN A 177 -11.24 -45.67 -1.52
N PRO A 178 -10.17 -45.44 -2.32
CA PRO A 178 -9.73 -44.09 -2.69
C PRO A 178 -10.85 -43.19 -3.23
N LEU A 179 -11.83 -43.79 -3.93
CA LEU A 179 -13.00 -43.08 -4.46
C LEU A 179 -13.90 -42.50 -3.37
N ASP A 180 -14.00 -43.15 -2.21
CA ASP A 180 -14.80 -42.65 -1.08
C ASP A 180 -14.22 -41.34 -0.53
N VAL A 181 -12.88 -41.25 -0.50
CA VAL A 181 -12.15 -40.02 -0.10
C VAL A 181 -12.45 -38.89 -1.09
N LEU A 182 -12.43 -39.18 -2.39
CA LEU A 182 -12.70 -38.21 -3.43
C LEU A 182 -14.15 -37.69 -3.36
N ASN A 183 -15.12 -38.60 -3.26
CA ASN A 183 -16.54 -38.24 -3.14
C ASN A 183 -16.82 -37.41 -1.89
N ARG A 184 -16.15 -37.73 -0.76
CA ARG A 184 -16.24 -36.93 0.47
C ARG A 184 -15.63 -35.55 0.30
N TYR A 185 -14.49 -35.45 -0.38
CA TYR A 185 -13.87 -34.17 -0.72
C TYR A 185 -14.79 -33.34 -1.62
N GLU A 186 -15.36 -33.92 -2.67
CA GLU A 186 -16.30 -33.22 -3.56
C GLU A 186 -17.53 -32.72 -2.81
N ALA A 187 -18.12 -33.54 -1.95
CA ALA A 187 -19.24 -33.13 -1.11
C ALA A 187 -18.85 -32.00 -0.14
N LEU A 188 -17.65 -32.06 0.45
CA LEU A 188 -17.13 -31.00 1.32
C LEU A 188 -16.78 -29.73 0.55
N ALA A 189 -16.25 -29.84 -0.66
CA ALA A 189 -15.94 -28.71 -1.52
C ALA A 189 -17.23 -28.01 -1.98
N ALA A 190 -18.24 -28.79 -2.38
CA ALA A 190 -19.57 -28.28 -2.69
C ALA A 190 -20.19 -27.60 -1.47
N ALA A 191 -20.18 -28.24 -0.29
CA ALA A 191 -20.67 -27.64 0.95
C ALA A 191 -19.92 -26.33 1.28
N LYS A 192 -18.59 -26.33 1.19
CA LYS A 192 -17.76 -25.13 1.42
C LYS A 192 -18.14 -24.00 0.46
N SER A 193 -18.37 -24.28 -0.82
CA SER A 193 -18.81 -23.27 -1.79
C SER A 193 -20.16 -22.68 -1.42
N THR A 194 -21.15 -23.51 -1.05
CA THR A 194 -22.48 -23.03 -0.64
C THR A 194 -22.45 -22.23 0.66
N LEU A 195 -21.58 -22.59 1.62
CA LEU A 195 -21.38 -21.82 2.84
C LEU A 195 -20.72 -20.47 2.54
N ALA A 196 -19.72 -20.44 1.65
CA ALA A 196 -19.08 -19.20 1.23
C ALA A 196 -20.08 -18.25 0.56
N GLU A 197 -20.92 -18.75 -0.36
CA GLU A 197 -21.99 -17.95 -0.99
C GLU A 197 -23.03 -17.44 0.02
N ARG A 198 -23.31 -18.20 1.08
CA ARG A 198 -24.21 -17.74 2.14
C ARG A 198 -23.55 -16.66 3.00
N GLN A 199 -22.29 -16.85 3.36
CA GLN A 199 -21.51 -15.88 4.11
C GLN A 199 -21.38 -14.56 3.34
N GLU A 200 -21.14 -14.62 2.02
CA GLU A 200 -21.09 -13.43 1.15
C GLU A 200 -22.42 -12.67 1.20
N ARG A 201 -23.56 -13.36 1.05
CA ARG A 201 -24.89 -12.74 1.15
C ARG A 201 -25.17 -12.15 2.52
N ASP A 202 -24.77 -12.84 3.59
CA ASP A 202 -24.93 -12.33 4.96
C ASP A 202 -24.06 -11.07 5.19
N LEU A 203 -22.86 -11.02 4.61
CA LEU A 203 -22.00 -9.83 4.61
C LEU A 203 -22.64 -8.68 3.81
N GLU A 204 -23.16 -8.94 2.61
CA GLU A 204 -23.89 -7.93 1.82
C GLU A 204 -25.11 -7.36 2.57
N MET A 205 -25.86 -8.21 3.27
CA MET A 205 -26.98 -7.77 4.12
C MET A 205 -26.50 -6.93 5.31
N LEU A 206 -25.38 -7.28 5.93
CA LEU A 206 -24.80 -6.48 7.02
C LEU A 206 -24.26 -5.14 6.52
N GLU A 207 -23.64 -5.11 5.35
CA GLU A 207 -23.15 -3.88 4.74
C GLU A 207 -24.29 -2.95 4.34
N SER A 208 -25.33 -3.46 3.70
CA SER A 208 -26.52 -2.67 3.37
C SER A 208 -27.22 -2.13 4.62
N ALA A 209 -27.43 -2.96 5.64
CA ALA A 209 -27.99 -2.49 6.92
C ALA A 209 -27.10 -1.42 7.59
N ARG A 210 -25.76 -1.58 7.52
CA ARG A 210 -24.82 -0.57 8.04
C ARG A 210 -24.90 0.73 7.24
N GLN A 211 -25.04 0.67 5.92
CA GLN A 211 -25.23 1.85 5.07
C GLN A 211 -26.55 2.57 5.40
N GLU A 212 -27.65 1.83 5.59
CA GLU A 212 -28.93 2.40 6.02
C GLU A 212 -28.84 3.09 7.38
N ILE A 213 -28.18 2.46 8.36
CA ILE A 213 -27.94 3.08 9.67
C ILE A 213 -27.11 4.36 9.50
N ALA A 214 -26.05 4.34 8.68
CA ALA A 214 -25.24 5.52 8.43
C ALA A 214 -26.07 6.66 7.83
N ALA A 215 -26.85 6.40 6.79
CA ALA A 215 -27.73 7.37 6.15
C ALA A 215 -28.76 7.96 7.13
N LEU A 216 -29.43 7.11 7.93
CA LEU A 216 -30.37 7.57 8.95
C LEU A 216 -29.67 8.43 10.01
N THR A 217 -28.47 8.07 10.45
CA THR A 217 -27.75 8.87 11.44
C THR A 217 -27.37 10.25 10.90
N GLU A 218 -26.98 10.35 9.63
CA GLU A 218 -26.68 11.62 8.98
C GLU A 218 -27.92 12.50 8.85
N GLU A 219 -29.04 11.94 8.41
CA GLU A 219 -30.32 12.65 8.33
C GLU A 219 -30.75 13.18 9.71
N LYS A 220 -30.69 12.33 10.75
CA LYS A 220 -31.06 12.76 12.11
C LYS A 220 -30.09 13.79 12.68
N LYS A 221 -28.79 13.71 12.37
CA LYS A 221 -27.82 14.74 12.76
C LYS A 221 -28.16 16.09 12.12
N LEU A 222 -28.50 16.11 10.83
CA LEU A 222 -28.94 17.32 10.14
C LEU A 222 -30.21 17.89 10.76
N PHE A 223 -31.18 17.04 11.11
CA PHE A 223 -32.40 17.45 11.79
C PHE A 223 -32.12 18.07 13.18
N ILE A 224 -31.25 17.43 13.98
CA ILE A 224 -30.82 17.96 15.29
C ILE A 224 -30.10 19.30 15.13
N MET A 225 -29.25 19.45 14.12
CA MET A 225 -28.59 20.73 13.83
C MET A 225 -29.61 21.81 13.48
N GLY A 226 -30.62 21.48 12.67
CA GLY A 226 -31.74 22.37 12.39
C GLY A 226 -32.47 22.82 13.66
N LEU A 227 -32.81 21.87 14.55
CA LEU A 227 -33.43 22.17 15.84
C LEU A 227 -32.54 23.04 16.73
N ASN A 228 -31.24 22.74 16.81
CA ASN A 228 -30.29 23.54 17.59
C ASN A 228 -30.20 24.98 17.09
N ASN A 229 -30.24 25.19 15.76
CA ASN A 229 -30.28 26.53 15.18
C ASN A 229 -31.56 27.28 15.57
N THR A 230 -32.72 26.62 15.48
CA THR A 230 -33.99 27.24 15.92
C THR A 230 -33.99 27.55 17.42
N LEU A 231 -33.40 26.69 18.25
CA LEU A 231 -33.25 26.89 19.68
C LEU A 231 -32.34 28.09 19.99
N ALA A 232 -31.23 28.22 19.25
CA ALA A 232 -30.32 29.34 19.38
C ALA A 232 -31.00 30.67 19.00
N ASP A 233 -31.76 30.70 17.90
CA ASP A 233 -32.52 31.89 17.49
C ASP A 233 -33.58 32.26 18.55
N LEU A 234 -34.31 31.27 19.08
CA LEU A 234 -35.33 31.52 20.10
C LEU A 234 -34.71 32.06 21.39
N ARG A 235 -33.57 31.52 21.82
CA ARG A 235 -32.80 32.03 22.98
C ARG A 235 -32.33 33.46 22.74
N TRP A 236 -31.80 33.75 21.55
CA TRP A 236 -31.37 35.11 21.21
C TRP A 236 -32.52 36.11 21.25
N ARG A 237 -33.69 35.75 20.70
CA ARG A 237 -34.90 36.60 20.77
C ARG A 237 -35.34 36.82 22.22
N TYR A 238 -35.32 35.76 23.03
CA TYR A 238 -35.65 35.86 24.46
C TYR A 238 -34.71 36.81 25.20
N ASP A 239 -33.40 36.66 25.03
CA ASP A 239 -32.40 37.52 25.68
C ASP A 239 -32.53 38.98 25.22
N LYS A 240 -32.85 39.21 23.95
CA LYS A 240 -33.12 40.55 23.42
C LYS A 240 -34.32 41.21 24.11
N VAL A 241 -35.41 40.47 24.31
CA VAL A 241 -36.60 40.97 25.03
C VAL A 241 -36.28 41.18 26.51
N ARG A 242 -35.64 40.21 27.15
CA ARG A 242 -35.22 40.28 28.57
C ARG A 242 -34.36 41.51 28.84
N ASN A 243 -33.39 41.79 27.98
CA ASN A 243 -32.53 42.97 28.10
C ASN A 243 -33.32 44.28 27.97
N ARG A 244 -34.37 44.33 27.16
CA ARG A 244 -35.26 45.50 27.08
C ARG A 244 -36.07 45.66 28.36
N VAL A 245 -36.64 44.57 28.89
CA VAL A 245 -37.38 44.57 30.16
C VAL A 245 -36.49 45.09 31.29
N LEU A 246 -35.27 44.56 31.42
CA LEU A 246 -34.32 44.95 32.46
C LEU A 246 -33.96 46.44 32.39
N LYS A 247 -33.80 47.00 31.17
CA LYS A 247 -33.57 48.44 30.98
C LYS A 247 -34.75 49.28 31.49
N TRP A 248 -35.98 48.87 31.19
CA TRP A 248 -37.17 49.58 31.63
C TRP A 248 -37.41 49.43 33.14
N GLU A 249 -37.13 48.27 33.72
CA GLU A 249 -37.16 48.06 35.17
C GLU A 249 -36.17 48.96 35.90
N LEU A 250 -34.93 49.07 35.40
CA LEU A 250 -33.93 50.00 35.95
C LEU A 250 -34.38 51.46 35.86
N ALA A 251 -34.92 51.87 34.71
CA ALA A 251 -35.45 53.23 34.54
C ALA A 251 -36.61 53.50 35.50
N LEU A 252 -37.52 52.54 35.65
CA LEU A 252 -38.64 52.61 36.59
C LEU A 252 -38.15 52.70 38.04
N ASN A 253 -37.15 51.92 38.42
CA ASN A 253 -36.58 51.95 39.76
C ASN A 253 -35.92 53.30 40.07
N ARG A 254 -35.19 53.88 39.11
CA ARG A 254 -34.63 55.24 39.24
C ARG A 254 -35.74 56.29 39.40
N LEU A 255 -36.82 56.18 38.63
CA LEU A 255 -37.97 57.08 38.77
C LEU A 255 -38.65 56.91 40.13
N LYS A 256 -38.83 55.68 40.61
CA LYS A 256 -39.37 55.40 41.95
C LYS A 256 -38.49 55.97 43.05
N GLU A 257 -37.17 55.79 42.95
CA GLU A 257 -36.21 56.30 43.94
C GLU A 257 -36.18 57.83 43.96
N THR A 258 -36.14 58.47 42.77
CA THR A 258 -36.20 59.94 42.68
C THR A 258 -37.53 60.49 43.18
N ALA A 259 -38.66 59.85 42.85
CA ALA A 259 -39.97 60.21 43.38
C ALA A 259 -40.00 60.07 44.92
N ALA A 260 -39.46 58.99 45.48
CA ALA A 260 -39.37 58.80 46.92
C ALA A 260 -38.51 59.88 47.60
N LYS A 261 -37.33 60.21 47.03
CA LYS A 261 -36.46 61.29 47.54
C LYS A 261 -37.17 62.65 47.50
N ARG A 262 -37.80 63.00 46.38
CA ARG A 262 -38.57 64.25 46.24
C ARG A 262 -39.74 64.31 47.21
N HIS A 263 -40.45 63.21 47.40
CA HIS A 263 -41.52 63.14 48.38
C HIS A 263 -41.00 63.36 49.81
N VAL A 264 -39.88 62.75 50.18
CA VAL A 264 -39.24 62.96 51.49
C VAL A 264 -38.78 64.41 51.66
N GLU A 265 -38.15 65.02 50.66
CA GLU A 265 -37.78 66.44 50.66
C GLU A 265 -39.01 67.34 50.88
N LEU A 266 -40.09 67.11 50.14
CA LEU A 266 -41.35 67.84 50.29
C LEU A 266 -41.93 67.68 51.69
N CYS A 267 -41.93 66.46 52.25
CA CYS A 267 -42.37 66.22 53.62
C CYS A 267 -41.51 66.97 54.65
N HIS A 268 -40.18 66.98 54.49
CA HIS A 268 -39.29 67.73 55.37
C HIS A 268 -39.52 69.23 55.28
N VAL A 269 -39.69 69.78 54.06
CA VAL A 269 -39.99 71.21 53.86
C VAL A 269 -41.33 71.56 54.51
N ARG A 270 -42.38 70.77 54.29
CA ARG A 270 -43.70 70.96 54.91
C ARG A 270 -43.61 70.94 56.44
N SER A 271 -42.89 69.97 57.01
CA SER A 271 -42.69 69.86 58.46
C SER A 271 -41.85 71.01 59.03
N ALA A 272 -40.84 71.50 58.29
CA ALA A 272 -40.03 72.65 58.68
C ALA A 272 -40.83 73.96 58.68
N ILE A 273 -41.66 74.20 57.65
CA ILE A 273 -42.56 75.35 57.58
C ILE A 273 -43.50 75.35 58.78
N TRP A 274 -44.15 74.21 59.05
CA TRP A 274 -45.04 74.06 60.20
C TRP A 274 -44.32 74.32 61.53
N SER A 275 -43.14 73.72 61.71
CA SER A 275 -42.34 73.88 62.93
C SER A 275 -41.87 75.33 63.14
N LEU A 276 -41.48 76.02 62.07
CA LEU A 276 -41.10 77.44 62.12
C LEU A 276 -42.30 78.34 62.44
N TYR A 277 -43.44 78.10 61.79
CA TYR A 277 -44.68 78.83 62.06
C TYR A 277 -45.09 78.69 63.53
N VAL A 278 -45.16 77.46 64.07
CA VAL A 278 -45.49 77.21 65.48
C VAL A 278 -44.50 77.89 66.43
N LYS A 279 -43.19 77.86 66.13
CA LYS A 279 -42.17 78.54 66.95
C LYS A 279 -42.35 80.06 66.95
N ILE A 280 -42.60 80.67 65.79
CA ILE A 280 -42.79 82.12 65.66
C ILE A 280 -44.07 82.55 66.37
N CYS A 281 -45.17 81.80 66.22
CA CYS A 281 -46.42 82.09 66.93
C CYS A 281 -46.22 82.00 68.45
N LYS A 282 -45.52 80.98 68.96
CA LYS A 282 -45.17 80.87 70.38
C LYS A 282 -44.30 82.02 70.87
N GLN A 283 -43.28 82.44 70.11
CA GLN A 283 -42.38 83.53 70.51
C GLN A 283 -43.03 84.91 70.49
N LYS A 284 -43.99 85.14 69.59
CA LYS A 284 -44.73 86.40 69.47
C LYS A 284 -46.02 86.45 70.29
N GLY A 285 -46.40 85.37 70.96
CA GLY A 285 -47.66 85.27 71.71
C GLY A 285 -48.92 85.26 70.83
N LEU A 286 -48.81 84.83 69.56
CA LEU A 286 -49.93 84.73 68.61
C LEU A 286 -50.61 83.35 68.72
N ALA A 287 -51.94 83.31 68.65
CA ALA A 287 -52.69 82.05 68.60
C ALA A 287 -52.44 81.30 67.28
N VAL A 288 -52.35 79.97 67.33
CA VAL A 288 -52.12 79.11 66.15
C VAL A 288 -53.45 78.91 65.41
N ASP A 289 -53.81 79.84 64.52
CA ASP A 289 -55.12 79.86 63.84
C ASP A 289 -55.11 79.21 62.43
N VAL A 290 -53.93 79.09 61.80
CA VAL A 290 -53.78 78.53 60.44
C VAL A 290 -53.66 76.99 60.45
N LYS A 291 -54.38 76.33 59.53
CA LYS A 291 -54.37 74.86 59.34
C LYS A 291 -53.00 74.33 58.86
N PRO A 292 -52.62 73.09 59.23
CA PRO A 292 -51.32 72.51 58.87
C PRO A 292 -51.09 72.27 57.36
N ASN A 293 -52.15 72.23 56.54
CA ASN A 293 -52.05 72.07 55.09
C ASN A 293 -52.03 73.39 54.31
N ASP A 294 -52.32 74.54 54.92
CA ASP A 294 -52.34 75.84 54.26
C ASP A 294 -50.95 76.52 54.34
N PHE A 295 -50.02 76.04 53.51
CA PHE A 295 -48.61 76.47 53.54
C PHE A 295 -48.39 77.92 53.13
N GLU A 296 -49.22 78.46 52.23
CA GLU A 296 -49.08 79.83 51.73
C GLU A 296 -49.27 80.85 52.86
N GLN A 297 -50.30 80.67 53.68
CA GLN A 297 -50.58 81.55 54.82
C GLN A 297 -49.50 81.42 55.91
N GLN A 298 -49.02 80.20 56.18
CA GLN A 298 -47.91 79.96 57.11
C GLN A 298 -46.63 80.68 56.66
N LEU A 299 -46.29 80.59 55.36
CA LEU A 299 -45.11 81.24 54.79
C LEU A 299 -45.19 82.77 54.81
N VAL A 300 -46.38 83.36 54.61
CA VAL A 300 -46.57 84.82 54.71
C VAL A 300 -46.26 85.32 56.13
N VAL A 301 -46.73 84.59 57.16
CA VAL A 301 -46.44 84.93 58.56
C VAL A 301 -44.96 84.79 58.87
N ILE A 302 -44.33 83.71 58.42
CA ILE A 302 -42.88 83.48 58.55
C ILE A 302 -42.09 84.60 57.84
N MET A 303 -42.49 85.00 56.63
CA MET A 303 -41.81 86.04 55.85
C MET A 303 -41.83 87.39 56.57
N ARG A 304 -42.99 87.80 57.12
CA ARG A 304 -43.10 89.04 57.91
C ARG A 304 -42.15 89.02 59.12
N ALA A 305 -42.13 87.90 59.87
CA ALA A 305 -41.24 87.73 61.01
C ALA A 305 -39.75 87.72 60.62
N LEU A 306 -39.39 87.08 59.51
CA LEU A 306 -38.00 87.08 59.01
C LEU A 306 -37.55 88.46 58.53
N LEU A 307 -38.43 89.26 57.93
CA LEU A 307 -38.11 90.64 57.53
C LEU A 307 -37.81 91.53 58.74
N GLU A 308 -38.56 91.36 59.83
CA GLU A 308 -38.28 92.03 61.11
C GLU A 308 -36.97 91.55 61.72
N LEU A 309 -36.75 90.23 61.80
CA LEU A 309 -35.49 89.64 62.25
C LEU A 309 -34.31 90.12 61.42
N ARG A 310 -34.47 90.29 60.11
CA ARG A 310 -33.42 90.81 59.22
C ARG A 310 -33.10 92.27 59.52
N ARG A 311 -34.07 93.09 59.93
CA ARG A 311 -33.81 94.46 60.41
C ARG A 311 -33.00 94.42 61.72
N ILE A 312 -33.40 93.58 62.67
CA ILE A 312 -32.70 93.41 63.96
C ILE A 312 -31.28 92.86 63.75
N TYR A 313 -31.13 91.86 62.88
CA TYR A 313 -29.85 91.25 62.55
C TYR A 313 -28.91 92.23 61.84
N ARG A 314 -29.38 93.08 60.92
CA ARG A 314 -28.52 94.14 60.33
C ARG A 314 -27.99 95.11 61.39
N ILE A 315 -28.80 95.41 62.41
CA ILE A 315 -28.37 96.23 63.56
C ILE A 315 -27.33 95.47 64.40
N ALA A 316 -27.54 94.18 64.64
CA ALA A 316 -26.62 93.32 65.39
C ALA A 316 -25.31 93.01 64.64
N GLN A 317 -25.34 92.83 63.32
CA GLN A 317 -24.19 92.54 62.47
C GLN A 317 -23.29 93.77 62.30
N ARG A 318 -23.85 94.99 62.34
CA ARG A 318 -23.05 96.20 62.52
C ARG A 318 -22.24 96.16 63.82
N ARG A 319 -22.85 95.71 64.93
CA ARG A 319 -22.17 95.52 66.23
C ARG A 319 -21.21 94.32 66.29
N SER A 320 -21.43 93.27 65.48
CA SER A 320 -20.56 92.09 65.48
C SER A 320 -19.36 92.23 64.53
N LYS A 321 -19.46 93.02 63.46
CA LYS A 321 -18.32 93.36 62.59
C LYS A 321 -17.23 94.15 63.32
N GLU A 322 -17.60 94.91 64.36
CA GLU A 322 -16.64 95.54 65.30
C GLU A 322 -15.91 94.51 66.19
N LYS A 323 -16.48 93.32 66.43
CA LYS A 323 -15.89 92.27 67.29
C LYS A 323 -15.21 91.12 66.51
N LEU A 324 -15.48 90.97 65.22
CA LEU A 324 -14.96 89.87 64.37
C LEU A 324 -13.59 90.17 63.72
N PHE A 325 -13.00 91.35 63.96
CA PHE A 325 -11.60 91.64 63.60
C PHE A 325 -10.60 91.04 64.60
N ALA A 326 -11.05 90.62 65.79
CA ALA A 326 -10.22 90.11 66.88
C ALA A 326 -10.09 88.57 66.95
N LEU A 327 -10.63 87.81 65.97
CA LEU A 327 -10.74 86.34 66.08
C LEU A 327 -10.41 85.60 64.78
N LYS A 328 -9.41 86.09 64.03
CA LYS A 328 -8.89 85.43 62.81
C LYS A 328 -7.39 85.12 62.93
N MET A 329 -6.99 84.49 64.03
CA MET A 329 -5.66 83.88 64.23
C MET A 329 -5.78 82.59 65.06
N LYS A 330 -6.26 81.50 64.44
CA LYS A 330 -6.03 80.12 64.93
C LYS A 330 -6.22 79.10 63.80
N LYS A 331 -5.09 78.81 63.12
CA LYS A 331 -4.63 77.50 62.60
C LYS A 331 -5.72 76.45 62.35
N ILE A 332 -5.94 75.97 61.12
CA ILE A 332 -5.03 75.12 60.30
C ILE A 332 -4.37 74.04 61.14
N PHE A 333 -4.93 72.82 61.11
CA PHE A 333 -4.17 71.62 61.42
C PHE A 333 -4.59 70.48 60.48
N ILE A 334 -3.63 70.10 59.63
CA ILE A 334 -3.62 68.90 58.81
C ILE A 334 -3.53 67.69 59.74
N LYS A 335 -4.30 66.63 59.48
CA LYS A 335 -3.88 65.29 59.90
C LYS A 335 -4.29 64.27 58.85
N THR A 336 -3.33 63.96 57.98
CA THR A 336 -3.28 62.73 57.19
C THR A 336 -3.21 61.55 58.16
N SER A 337 -4.20 60.65 58.10
CA SER A 337 -4.21 59.41 58.88
C SER A 337 -3.88 58.23 57.97
N GLU A 338 -2.81 57.54 58.32
CA GLU A 338 -2.44 56.21 57.81
C GLU A 338 -3.59 55.22 57.99
N THR A 339 -3.97 54.54 56.90
CA THR A 339 -4.99 53.50 56.92
C THR A 339 -4.34 52.13 57.12
N LYS A 340 -4.62 51.49 58.27
CA LYS A 340 -4.37 50.06 58.49
C LYS A 340 -5.31 49.24 57.59
N CYS A 341 -4.74 48.32 56.81
CA CYS A 341 -5.51 47.36 56.01
C CYS A 341 -5.71 46.06 56.81
N THR A 342 -6.96 45.68 57.03
CA THR A 342 -7.39 44.40 57.62
C THR A 342 -7.68 43.41 56.50
N LEU A 343 -6.76 42.49 56.18
CA LEU A 343 -7.04 41.20 55.48
C LEU A 343 -5.77 40.33 55.40
N ASN A 344 -5.98 39.01 55.43
CA ASN A 344 -5.00 37.94 55.69
C ASN A 344 -3.63 38.07 54.98
N ASN A 345 -2.57 37.89 55.77
CA ASN A 345 -1.16 38.07 55.41
C ASN A 345 -0.43 36.78 54.99
N GLU A 346 -1.14 35.71 54.62
CA GLU A 346 -0.48 34.48 54.17
C GLU A 346 0.01 34.64 52.73
N LYS A 347 1.29 35.02 52.60
CA LYS A 347 2.03 34.98 51.34
C LYS A 347 2.47 33.54 51.09
N VAL A 348 2.29 33.05 49.87
CA VAL A 348 2.99 31.84 49.42
C VAL A 348 4.44 32.23 49.12
N PRO A 349 5.44 31.65 49.81
CA PRO A 349 6.85 32.00 49.59
C PRO A 349 7.40 31.44 48.27
N ASP A 350 6.89 30.29 47.82
CA ASP A 350 7.33 29.62 46.59
C ASP A 350 6.15 29.03 45.80
N PHE A 351 5.98 29.46 44.54
CA PHE A 351 4.88 28.98 43.68
C PHE A 351 5.11 27.58 43.10
N VAL A 352 6.33 27.05 43.19
CA VAL A 352 6.77 25.81 42.52
C VAL A 352 7.08 24.68 43.50
N HIS A 353 6.90 24.89 44.80
CA HIS A 353 7.31 23.93 45.84
C HIS A 353 6.76 22.51 45.63
N PHE A 354 5.51 22.39 45.17
CA PHE A 354 4.89 21.08 44.91
C PHE A 354 5.46 20.34 43.70
N MET A 355 6.19 21.02 42.81
CA MET A 355 6.82 20.44 41.60
C MET A 355 8.27 20.00 41.82
N GLU A 356 8.94 20.54 42.84
CA GLU A 356 10.37 20.27 43.07
C GLU A 356 10.64 18.79 43.35
N MET A 357 9.80 18.14 44.16
CA MET A 357 9.97 16.73 44.51
C MET A 357 9.83 15.80 43.29
N PRO A 358 8.75 15.90 42.47
CA PRO A 358 8.67 15.14 41.22
C PRO A 358 9.83 15.38 40.26
N LEU A 359 10.29 16.63 40.11
CA LEU A 359 11.42 16.95 39.23
C LEU A 359 12.75 16.39 39.73
N LYS A 360 12.96 16.38 41.05
CA LYS A 360 14.14 15.75 41.69
C LYS A 360 14.16 14.25 41.48
N CYS A 361 13.02 13.57 41.62
CA CYS A 361 12.91 12.11 41.40
C CYS A 361 13.30 11.67 39.98
N VAL A 362 13.18 12.57 39.00
CA VAL A 362 13.47 12.33 37.57
C VAL A 362 14.88 12.82 37.18
N ALA A 363 15.66 13.34 38.13
CA ALA A 363 16.95 14.01 37.88
C ALA A 363 16.88 15.21 36.92
N CYS A 364 15.68 15.78 36.69
CA CYS A 364 15.49 17.04 35.97
C CYS A 364 15.74 18.26 36.87
N TRP A 365 15.96 18.04 38.17
CA TRP A 365 16.25 19.06 39.17
C TRP A 365 17.29 18.53 40.15
N ASP A 366 18.25 19.36 40.53
CA ASP A 366 19.34 18.94 41.43
C ASP A 366 18.88 18.85 42.88
N TRP A 367 19.40 17.87 43.61
CA TRP A 367 19.15 17.76 45.04
C TRP A 367 19.64 19.00 45.79
N PHE A 368 20.81 19.52 45.37
CA PHE A 368 21.41 20.74 45.90
C PHE A 368 21.52 21.81 44.79
N LYS A 369 20.66 22.84 44.85
CA LYS A 369 20.58 23.94 43.86
C LYS A 369 21.81 24.88 43.86
N LYS A 370 22.49 25.01 45.00
CA LYS A 370 23.71 25.80 45.17
C LYS A 370 24.68 25.00 46.04
N PRO A 371 25.40 24.03 45.46
CA PRO A 371 26.29 23.18 46.23
C PRO A 371 27.45 24.01 46.77
N LYS A 372 27.73 23.89 48.08
CA LYS A 372 28.85 24.59 48.73
C LYS A 372 30.08 23.70 48.88
N ASN A 373 29.87 22.38 48.85
CA ASN A 373 30.90 21.37 49.07
C ASN A 373 31.10 20.52 47.80
N GLU A 374 32.34 20.06 47.55
CA GLU A 374 32.65 19.17 46.42
C GLU A 374 31.84 17.86 46.46
N LEU A 375 31.54 17.37 47.67
CA LEU A 375 30.68 16.18 47.88
C LEU A 375 29.25 16.38 47.36
N GLU A 376 28.69 17.59 47.47
CA GLU A 376 27.32 17.87 47.00
C GLU A 376 27.26 17.92 45.47
N ILE A 377 28.30 18.44 44.82
CA ILE A 377 28.47 18.41 43.36
C ILE A 377 28.60 16.97 42.87
N PHE A 378 29.43 16.18 43.55
CA PHE A 378 29.65 14.78 43.21
C PHE A 378 28.37 13.95 43.35
N LEU A 379 27.58 14.17 44.41
CA LEU A 379 26.32 13.46 44.65
C LEU A 379 25.25 13.79 43.60
N ASN A 380 25.11 15.06 43.21
CA ASN A 380 24.23 15.45 42.10
C ASN A 380 24.63 14.79 40.78
N ASN A 381 25.93 14.80 40.44
CA ASN A 381 26.44 14.24 39.18
C ASN A 381 26.35 12.71 39.13
N ILE A 382 26.60 12.01 40.25
CA ILE A 382 26.39 10.56 40.36
C ILE A 382 24.92 10.23 40.16
N TYR A 383 24.02 10.95 40.83
CA TYR A 383 22.59 10.69 40.73
C TYR A 383 22.09 10.88 39.29
N LEU A 384 22.49 11.97 38.63
CA LEU A 384 22.18 12.21 37.22
C LEU A 384 22.74 11.09 36.32
N SER A 385 24.00 10.69 36.54
CA SER A 385 24.65 9.63 35.75
C SER A 385 23.95 8.28 35.94
N LEU A 386 23.52 7.95 37.16
CA LEU A 386 22.77 6.73 37.45
C LEU A 386 21.41 6.74 36.75
N VAL A 387 20.65 7.84 36.85
CA VAL A 387 19.34 7.95 36.20
C VAL A 387 19.49 7.87 34.68
N LEU A 388 20.48 8.55 34.10
CA LEU A 388 20.72 8.52 32.66
C LEU A 388 21.20 7.13 32.19
N PHE A 389 22.00 6.42 32.99
CA PHE A 389 22.40 5.04 32.73
C PHE A 389 21.20 4.09 32.71
N VAL A 390 20.30 4.18 33.71
CA VAL A 390 19.07 3.37 33.75
C VAL A 390 18.16 3.68 32.56
N LEU A 391 18.01 4.96 32.21
CA LEU A 391 17.19 5.39 31.07
C LEU A 391 17.80 5.01 29.72
N LEU A 392 19.13 4.89 29.60
CA LEU A 392 19.80 4.44 28.37
C LEU A 392 19.83 2.92 28.22
N ASN A 393 19.92 2.18 29.31
CA ASN A 393 20.03 0.71 29.26
C ASN A 393 18.82 0.05 28.59
N LEU A 394 17.62 0.56 28.85
CA LEU A 394 16.38 0.03 28.28
C LEU A 394 16.23 0.26 26.76
N PRO A 395 16.39 1.48 26.20
CA PRO A 395 16.39 1.67 24.76
C PRO A 395 17.58 0.95 24.10
N LEU A 396 18.75 0.85 24.73
CA LEU A 396 19.87 0.04 24.20
C LEU A 396 19.50 -1.44 24.12
N SER A 397 18.91 -2.01 25.17
CA SER A 397 18.45 -3.40 25.15
C SER A 397 17.36 -3.63 24.09
N LEU A 398 16.46 -2.66 23.91
CA LEU A 398 15.41 -2.72 22.88
C LEU A 398 15.98 -2.60 21.46
N ILE A 399 16.99 -1.75 21.24
CA ILE A 399 17.73 -1.66 19.97
C ILE A 399 18.47 -2.96 19.68
N VAL A 400 19.13 -3.57 20.68
CA VAL A 400 19.81 -4.87 20.53
C VAL A 400 18.80 -5.96 20.18
N HIS A 401 17.68 -6.04 20.89
CA HIS A 401 16.61 -7.00 20.59
C HIS A 401 16.03 -6.80 19.18
N LEU A 402 15.78 -5.55 18.79
CA LEU A 402 15.32 -5.18 17.46
C LEU A 402 16.34 -5.57 16.37
N TYR A 403 17.64 -5.47 16.66
CA TYR A 403 18.72 -5.86 15.76
C TYR A 403 18.87 -7.39 15.64
N THR A 404 18.70 -8.14 16.74
CA THR A 404 18.85 -9.61 16.73
C THR A 404 17.65 -10.33 16.14
N GLU A 405 16.43 -9.82 16.32
CA GLU A 405 15.19 -10.41 15.79
C GLU A 405 14.69 -9.73 14.52
N TRP A 406 15.55 -8.97 13.84
CA TRP A 406 15.18 -8.24 12.64
C TRP A 406 14.89 -9.21 11.49
N THR A 407 13.61 -9.32 11.15
CA THR A 407 13.11 -10.18 10.06
C THR A 407 12.46 -9.33 8.97
N ASP A 408 11.53 -8.44 9.34
CA ASP A 408 10.91 -7.44 8.45
C ASP A 408 10.60 -6.12 9.18
N ILE A 409 10.61 -5.00 8.46
CA ILE A 409 10.23 -3.67 9.01
C ILE A 409 8.77 -3.69 9.51
N MET A 410 7.92 -4.48 8.86
CA MET A 410 6.49 -4.53 9.13
C MET A 410 6.13 -5.24 10.45
N SER A 411 6.81 -6.34 10.76
CA SER A 411 6.59 -7.14 11.97
C SER A 411 7.25 -6.54 13.21
N SER A 412 8.21 -5.63 13.01
CA SER A 412 8.98 -4.99 14.08
C SER A 412 8.52 -3.57 14.42
N LEU A 413 7.50 -3.05 13.72
CA LEU A 413 7.02 -1.67 13.89
C LEU A 413 6.44 -1.40 15.28
N ASP A 414 5.70 -2.36 15.87
CA ASP A 414 5.17 -2.25 17.23
C ASP A 414 6.31 -2.16 18.26
N LYS A 415 7.35 -2.98 18.08
CA LYS A 415 8.55 -2.95 18.93
C LYS A 415 9.29 -1.61 18.80
N MET A 416 9.37 -1.03 17.59
CA MET A 416 9.94 0.32 17.39
C MET A 416 9.08 1.42 18.04
N ALA A 417 7.75 1.29 17.99
CA ALA A 417 6.82 2.24 18.59
C ALA A 417 6.96 2.28 20.12
N ASP A 418 7.15 1.13 20.77
CA ASP A 418 7.39 1.02 22.21
C ASP A 418 8.74 1.64 22.64
N GLY A 419 9.70 1.74 21.73
CA GLY A 419 10.99 2.41 21.96
C GLY A 419 10.95 3.94 21.90
N LEU A 420 9.98 4.55 21.20
CA LEU A 420 9.90 6.01 21.02
C LEU A 420 9.74 6.80 22.35
N PRO A 421 8.89 6.39 23.31
CA PRO A 421 8.82 7.02 24.64
C PRO A 421 10.12 6.95 25.43
N LEU A 422 10.87 5.86 25.29
CA LEU A 422 12.15 5.68 25.98
C LEU A 422 13.20 6.65 25.43
N LEU A 423 13.32 6.76 24.11
CA LEU A 423 14.23 7.72 23.47
C LEU A 423 13.88 9.17 23.83
N ALA A 424 12.60 9.52 23.83
CA ALA A 424 12.16 10.85 24.24
C ALA A 424 12.47 11.14 25.72
N SER A 425 12.36 10.14 26.60
CA SER A 425 12.68 10.31 28.02
C SER A 425 14.16 10.65 28.24
N VAL A 426 15.08 10.00 27.51
CA VAL A 426 16.52 10.28 27.53
C VAL A 426 16.79 11.70 27.05
N LEU A 427 16.20 12.09 25.91
CA LEU A 427 16.39 13.43 25.32
C LEU A 427 15.86 14.54 26.25
N ILE A 428 14.73 14.31 26.92
CA ILE A 428 14.16 15.26 27.89
C ILE A 428 15.10 15.41 29.09
N VAL A 429 15.54 14.32 29.71
CA VAL A 429 16.46 14.40 30.86
C VAL A 429 17.78 15.06 30.47
N SER A 430 18.34 14.75 29.29
CA SER A 430 19.55 15.42 28.80
C SER A 430 19.35 16.91 28.54
N TYR A 431 18.18 17.31 28.04
CA TYR A 431 17.84 18.71 27.82
C TYR A 431 17.74 19.47 29.15
N PHE A 432 16.97 18.94 30.09
CA PHE A 432 16.86 19.50 31.44
C PHE A 432 18.21 19.57 32.14
N ALA A 433 19.10 18.59 31.89
CA ALA A 433 20.43 18.59 32.45
C ALA A 433 21.37 19.64 31.85
N THR A 434 21.17 19.99 30.58
CA THR A 434 21.96 21.01 29.86
C THR A 434 21.49 22.43 30.21
N TYR A 435 20.18 22.64 30.36
CA TYR A 435 19.56 23.95 30.58
C TYR A 435 19.09 24.16 32.04
N LYS A 436 19.79 23.58 33.03
CA LYS A 436 19.43 23.68 34.46
C LYS A 436 19.43 25.13 34.97
N ASP A 437 20.41 25.93 34.53
CA ASP A 437 20.55 27.32 34.97
C ASP A 437 19.37 28.17 34.50
N GLU A 438 18.92 27.98 33.25
CA GLU A 438 17.75 28.66 32.69
C GLU A 438 16.46 28.27 33.42
N LEU A 439 16.30 26.99 33.78
CA LEU A 439 15.18 26.52 34.59
C LEU A 439 15.15 27.20 35.97
N TYR A 440 16.31 27.31 36.63
CA TYR A 440 16.41 27.96 37.93
C TYR A 440 16.20 29.46 37.85
N GLU A 441 16.66 30.11 36.78
CA GLU A 441 16.41 31.53 36.51
C GLU A 441 14.92 31.77 36.25
N LEU A 442 14.25 30.92 35.46
CA LEU A 442 12.83 31.00 35.17
C LEU A 442 11.98 30.91 36.44
N VAL A 443 12.21 29.88 37.27
CA VAL A 443 11.49 29.71 38.54
C VAL A 443 11.82 30.84 39.51
N GLY A 444 13.09 31.27 39.56
CA GLY A 444 13.51 32.40 40.39
C GLY A 444 12.87 33.73 39.97
N TYR A 445 12.75 33.97 38.66
CA TYR A 445 12.08 35.13 38.09
C TYR A 445 10.59 35.12 38.48
N MET A 446 9.92 33.98 38.37
CA MET A 446 8.53 33.82 38.77
C MET A 446 8.32 34.13 40.26
N ASN A 447 9.06 33.48 41.15
CA ASN A 447 8.90 33.68 42.61
C ASN A 447 9.23 35.11 43.05
N LYS A 448 10.13 35.80 42.35
CA LYS A 448 10.52 37.18 42.66
C LYS A 448 9.53 38.23 42.16
N HIS A 449 8.95 38.04 40.98
CA HIS A 449 8.21 39.09 40.27
C HIS A 449 6.70 38.90 40.24
N PHE A 450 6.17 37.68 40.44
CA PHE A 450 4.74 37.42 40.41
C PHE A 450 4.04 38.04 41.63
N LYS A 451 2.92 38.72 41.38
CA LYS A 451 2.14 39.36 42.44
C LYS A 451 1.12 38.38 43.01
N TRP A 452 1.02 38.32 44.34
CA TRP A 452 0.02 37.50 45.02
C TRP A 452 -1.41 38.05 44.90
N HIS A 453 -1.53 39.39 44.84
CA HIS A 453 -2.81 40.08 44.95
C HIS A 453 -2.90 41.27 43.98
N SER A 454 -4.09 41.49 43.41
CA SER A 454 -4.36 42.51 42.39
C SER A 454 -4.23 43.93 42.96
N ALA A 455 -4.89 44.19 44.09
CA ALA A 455 -4.79 45.42 44.88
C ALA A 455 -5.20 45.17 46.33
N ARG A 456 -4.37 45.57 47.30
CA ARG A 456 -4.65 45.40 48.74
C ARG A 456 -6.04 45.95 49.05
N GLY A 457 -6.97 45.08 49.49
CA GLY A 457 -8.24 45.43 50.12
C GLY A 457 -9.40 45.86 49.21
N LEU A 458 -9.39 45.53 47.92
CA LEU A 458 -10.51 45.87 47.01
C LEU A 458 -11.12 44.66 46.28
N THR A 459 -10.30 43.70 45.85
CA THR A 459 -10.74 42.52 45.09
C THR A 459 -10.40 41.25 45.83
N ASN A 460 -11.33 40.29 45.94
CA ASN A 460 -11.04 38.99 46.55
C ASN A 460 -10.18 38.07 45.65
N MET A 461 -9.80 38.52 44.45
CA MET A 461 -9.00 37.75 43.50
C MET A 461 -7.55 37.64 43.98
N THR A 462 -7.15 36.43 44.35
CA THR A 462 -5.80 36.07 44.80
C THR A 462 -5.25 34.97 43.90
N MET A 463 -3.93 34.87 43.82
CA MET A 463 -3.26 33.75 43.14
C MET A 463 -3.52 32.39 43.82
N LEU A 464 -4.16 32.35 44.99
CA LEU A 464 -4.46 31.14 45.74
C LEU A 464 -5.28 30.14 44.93
N LYS A 465 -6.28 30.60 44.18
CA LYS A 465 -7.14 29.73 43.38
C LYS A 465 -6.34 29.07 42.25
N SER A 466 -5.52 29.85 41.52
CA SER A 466 -4.66 29.34 40.45
C SER A 466 -3.56 28.42 40.99
N TYR A 467 -2.98 28.76 42.15
CA TYR A 467 -2.00 27.92 42.84
C TYR A 467 -2.60 26.58 43.30
N ASN A 468 -3.77 26.61 43.95
CA ASN A 468 -4.47 25.39 44.37
C ASN A 468 -4.89 24.54 43.17
N THR A 469 -5.28 25.18 42.06
CA THR A 469 -5.60 24.47 40.81
C THR A 469 -4.35 23.80 40.24
N ALA A 470 -3.21 24.50 40.17
CA ALA A 470 -1.95 23.94 39.71
C ALA A 470 -1.45 22.81 40.64
N LYS A 471 -1.57 22.97 41.96
CA LYS A 471 -1.21 21.97 42.96
C LYS A 471 -2.08 20.72 42.86
N ASN A 472 -3.40 20.87 42.77
CA ASN A 472 -4.32 19.75 42.61
C ASN A 472 -4.09 19.04 41.28
N PHE A 473 -3.86 19.81 40.20
CA PHE A 473 -3.50 19.25 38.89
C PHE A 473 -2.22 18.42 38.98
N ALA A 474 -1.17 18.95 39.61
CA ALA A 474 0.09 18.23 39.78
C ALA A 474 -0.11 16.93 40.58
N TYR A 475 -0.77 16.98 41.74
CA TYR A 475 -0.99 15.78 42.56
C TYR A 475 -1.87 14.73 41.89
N TRP A 476 -2.97 15.15 41.25
CA TRP A 476 -3.85 14.25 40.53
C TRP A 476 -3.10 13.55 39.39
N TYR A 477 -2.35 14.33 38.61
CA TYR A 477 -1.59 13.80 37.48
C TYR A 477 -0.44 12.91 37.95
N THR A 478 0.34 13.31 38.97
CA THR A 478 1.40 12.45 39.55
C THR A 478 0.84 11.17 40.17
N GLY A 479 -0.35 11.23 40.79
CA GLY A 479 -1.03 10.06 41.37
C GLY A 479 -1.49 9.08 40.30
N CYS A 480 -2.09 9.57 39.21
CA CYS A 480 -2.45 8.74 38.05
C CYS A 480 -1.22 8.06 37.45
N THR A 481 -0.05 8.71 37.51
CA THR A 481 1.17 8.15 36.91
C THR A 481 1.88 7.09 37.77
N LEU A 482 1.62 7.04 39.07
CA LEU A 482 2.23 6.06 39.99
C LEU A 482 1.48 4.72 40.04
N PHE A 483 0.28 4.65 39.46
CA PHE A 483 -0.55 3.43 39.43
C PHE A 483 -0.06 2.40 38.39
N SER A 484 0.89 2.75 37.51
CA SER A 484 1.44 1.85 36.49
C SER A 484 2.94 1.59 36.71
N VAL A 485 3.30 0.34 37.00
CA VAL A 485 4.67 -0.10 37.33
C VAL A 485 5.61 0.00 36.12
N THR A 486 5.09 -0.14 34.90
CA THR A 486 5.86 0.01 33.65
C THR A 486 6.24 1.47 33.33
N MET A 487 5.78 2.44 34.14
CA MET A 487 5.80 3.86 33.80
C MET A 487 6.90 4.68 34.48
N TYR A 488 7.77 4.08 35.31
CA TYR A 488 8.93 4.78 35.89
C TYR A 488 9.91 5.29 34.82
N VAL A 489 10.02 4.56 33.71
CA VAL A 489 10.92 4.92 32.60
C VAL A 489 10.32 6.01 31.73
N ILE A 490 8.99 6.12 31.69
CA ILE A 490 8.23 7.16 30.97
C ILE A 490 7.98 8.39 31.87
N LEU A 491 8.33 8.31 33.16
CA LEU A 491 8.15 9.38 34.14
C LEU A 491 8.75 10.74 33.70
N PRO A 492 9.93 10.82 33.03
CA PRO A 492 10.45 12.09 32.54
C PRO A 492 9.56 12.82 31.54
N VAL A 493 8.93 12.06 30.64
CA VAL A 493 7.97 12.58 29.65
C VAL A 493 6.76 13.21 30.34
N LEU A 494 6.32 12.60 31.44
CA LEU A 494 5.13 13.01 32.18
C LEU A 494 5.41 14.22 33.08
N VAL A 495 6.54 14.21 33.79
CA VAL A 495 6.91 15.31 34.70
C VAL A 495 7.13 16.62 33.93
N HIS A 496 7.74 16.59 32.74
CA HIS A 496 7.83 17.79 31.89
C HIS A 496 6.44 18.35 31.53
N ARG A 497 5.45 17.50 31.22
CA ARG A 497 4.08 17.95 30.92
C ARG A 497 3.42 18.62 32.11
N VAL A 498 3.59 18.05 33.31
CA VAL A 498 3.06 18.65 34.54
C VAL A 498 3.74 20.00 34.79
N PHE A 499 5.06 20.10 34.57
CA PHE A 499 5.78 21.37 34.68
C PHE A 499 5.23 22.43 33.72
N PHE A 500 5.01 22.09 32.44
CA PHE A 500 4.44 23.01 31.47
C PHE A 500 3.02 23.48 31.87
N ALA A 501 2.14 22.53 32.20
CA ALA A 501 0.76 22.82 32.56
C ALA A 501 0.68 23.70 33.81
N CYS A 502 1.43 23.39 34.87
CA CYS A 502 1.44 24.17 36.10
C CYS A 502 1.92 25.62 35.88
N ASN A 503 3.02 25.82 35.14
CA ASN A 503 3.50 27.16 34.82
C ASN A 503 2.51 27.94 33.94
N SER A 504 1.83 27.27 33.01
CA SER A 504 0.78 27.90 32.18
C SER A 504 -0.45 28.33 33.01
N VAL A 505 -0.87 27.53 33.99
CA VAL A 505 -1.98 27.85 34.91
C VAL A 505 -1.60 29.04 35.80
N LEU A 506 -0.35 29.08 36.28
CA LEU A 506 0.16 30.21 37.06
C LEU A 506 0.27 31.49 36.22
N LEU A 507 0.72 31.39 34.96
CA LEU A 507 0.73 32.51 34.02
C LEU A 507 -0.69 33.05 33.75
N CYS A 508 -1.66 32.15 33.49
CA CYS A 508 -3.06 32.53 33.32
C CYS A 508 -3.62 33.22 34.57
N GLY A 509 -3.29 32.72 35.77
CA GLY A 509 -3.65 33.36 37.02
C GLY A 509 -3.09 34.78 37.16
N GLN A 510 -1.83 35.02 36.73
CA GLN A 510 -1.25 36.37 36.72
C GLN A 510 -1.92 37.28 35.70
N LEU A 511 -2.29 36.76 34.54
CA LEU A 511 -3.02 37.52 33.52
C LEU A 511 -4.43 37.89 33.99
N ASP A 512 -5.14 36.97 34.66
CA ASP A 512 -6.45 37.25 35.27
C ASP A 512 -6.32 38.34 36.35
N LEU A 513 -5.27 38.25 37.18
CA LEU A 513 -4.97 39.23 38.21
C LEU A 513 -4.63 40.61 37.62
N LEU A 514 -3.91 40.64 36.50
CA LEU A 514 -3.60 41.84 35.74
C LEU A 514 -4.86 42.45 35.11
N CYS A 515 -5.72 41.64 34.49
CA CYS A 515 -6.99 42.10 33.91
C CYS A 515 -7.91 42.69 34.99
N CYS A 516 -7.99 42.04 36.16
CA CYS A 516 -8.72 42.57 37.32
C CYS A 516 -8.11 43.88 37.82
N SER A 517 -6.77 43.99 37.82
CA SER A 517 -6.09 45.21 38.26
C SER A 517 -6.36 46.37 37.31
N LEU A 518 -6.35 46.11 36.00
CA LEU A 518 -6.60 47.08 34.93
C LEU A 518 -8.05 47.57 34.95
N ARG A 519 -9.01 46.66 35.15
CA ARG A 519 -10.44 46.97 35.27
C ARG A 519 -10.73 47.86 36.48
N ASN A 520 -10.00 47.69 37.58
CA ASN A 520 -10.22 48.41 38.84
C ASN A 520 -9.22 49.55 39.11
N VAL A 521 -8.49 50.01 38.07
CA VAL A 521 -7.44 51.07 38.15
C VAL A 521 -7.89 52.33 38.89
N ARG A 522 -9.14 52.76 38.71
CA ARG A 522 -9.63 53.99 39.35
C ARG A 522 -9.79 53.80 40.87
N TYR A 523 -10.22 52.62 41.30
CA TYR A 523 -10.36 52.31 42.72
C TYR A 523 -9.01 52.08 43.39
N THR A 524 -8.04 51.50 42.67
CA THR A 524 -6.66 51.41 43.16
C THR A 524 -6.02 52.79 43.31
N ALA A 525 -6.31 53.72 42.40
CA ALA A 525 -5.91 55.12 42.51
C ALA A 525 -6.56 55.85 43.70
N LEU A 526 -7.84 55.58 44.00
CA LEU A 526 -8.54 56.13 45.16
C LEU A 526 -7.92 55.65 46.49
N LEU A 527 -7.56 54.37 46.55
CA LEU A 527 -6.90 53.77 47.70
C LEU A 527 -5.47 54.32 47.91
N GLN A 528 -4.72 54.55 46.82
CA GLN A 528 -3.39 55.17 46.89
C GLN A 528 -3.42 56.60 47.43
N LYS A 529 -4.55 57.32 47.28
CA LYS A 529 -4.78 58.65 47.87
C LYS A 529 -5.32 58.62 49.31
N GLY A 530 -5.42 57.45 49.95
CA GLY A 530 -5.77 57.33 51.37
C GLY A 530 -7.27 57.29 51.70
N VAL A 531 -8.13 56.99 50.72
CA VAL A 531 -9.57 56.79 50.96
C VAL A 531 -9.79 55.51 51.78
N GLU A 532 -10.59 55.57 52.85
CA GLU A 532 -10.82 54.42 53.71
C GLU A 532 -11.49 53.25 52.96
N HIS A 533 -10.91 52.05 53.12
CA HIS A 533 -11.44 50.79 52.57
C HIS A 533 -12.93 50.57 52.91
N GLY A 534 -13.35 50.97 54.11
CA GLY A 534 -14.75 50.82 54.57
C GLY A 534 -15.75 51.68 53.80
N ALA A 535 -15.34 52.82 53.23
CA ALA A 535 -16.21 53.67 52.43
C ALA A 535 -16.43 53.09 51.02
N ILE A 536 -15.40 52.49 50.44
CA ILE A 536 -15.47 51.87 49.11
C ILE A 536 -16.20 50.52 49.17
N ALA A 537 -16.00 49.72 50.22
CA ALA A 537 -16.69 48.46 50.42
C ALA A 537 -18.22 48.62 50.61
N ARG A 538 -18.69 49.72 51.23
CA ARG A 538 -20.12 50.02 51.38
C ARG A 538 -20.81 50.39 50.06
N LEU A 539 -20.06 50.94 49.10
CA LEU A 539 -20.54 51.17 47.72
C LEU A 539 -20.62 49.87 46.91
N TYR A 540 -20.07 48.76 47.43
CA TYR A 540 -19.88 47.48 46.73
C TYR A 540 -20.75 46.33 47.28
N SER A 541 -21.69 46.60 48.21
CA SER A 541 -22.50 45.56 48.88
C SER A 541 -23.37 44.70 47.94
N ASP A 542 -23.63 45.16 46.72
CA ASP A 542 -24.51 44.49 45.76
C ASP A 542 -23.80 43.40 44.93
N ILE A 543 -22.48 43.22 45.08
CA ILE A 543 -21.63 42.40 44.19
C ILE A 543 -21.34 40.98 44.76
N LYS A 544 -21.99 40.58 45.85
CA LYS A 544 -21.87 39.21 46.40
C LYS A 544 -22.37 38.10 45.46
N LEU A 545 -22.96 38.44 44.32
CA LEU A 545 -23.53 37.55 43.30
C LEU A 545 -22.72 37.48 41.98
N ASP A 546 -21.65 38.25 41.83
CA ASP A 546 -20.93 38.40 40.55
C ASP A 546 -19.86 37.33 40.28
N GLU A 547 -19.51 36.50 41.26
CA GLU A 547 -18.63 35.33 41.03
C GLU A 547 -19.26 34.30 40.06
N LYS A 548 -20.54 34.48 39.68
CA LYS A 548 -21.28 33.61 38.76
C LYS A 548 -21.36 34.09 37.31
N HIS A 549 -20.90 35.31 36.99
CA HIS A 549 -21.06 35.90 35.65
C HIS A 549 -19.73 36.41 35.06
N ASN A 550 -18.91 35.49 34.56
CA ASN A 550 -17.71 35.78 33.76
C ASN A 550 -17.97 36.62 32.49
N TYR A 551 -19.24 36.85 32.12
CA TYR A 551 -19.63 37.54 30.88
C TYR A 551 -20.06 39.00 31.08
N LEU A 552 -20.14 39.52 32.31
CA LEU A 552 -20.46 40.94 32.57
C LEU A 552 -19.21 41.81 32.66
N TYR A 553 -18.17 41.45 31.89
CA TYR A 553 -16.88 42.13 31.94
C TYR A 553 -16.61 43.13 30.79
N ASN A 554 -17.57 43.34 29.88
CA ASN A 554 -17.33 44.04 28.61
C ASN A 554 -17.78 45.53 28.52
N SER A 555 -18.35 46.11 29.59
CA SER A 555 -18.76 47.52 29.58
C SER A 555 -17.88 48.36 30.49
N SER A 556 -17.00 49.18 29.91
CA SER A 556 -16.33 50.28 30.59
C SER A 556 -17.32 51.41 30.86
N GLU A 557 -18.24 51.22 31.80
CA GLU A 557 -19.03 52.34 32.32
C GLU A 557 -18.17 53.22 33.24
N MET A 558 -17.22 53.99 32.68
CA MET A 558 -16.69 55.18 33.38
C MET A 558 -15.78 56.03 32.48
N ASN A 559 -16.02 57.33 32.50
CA ASN A 559 -15.26 58.34 31.77
C ASN A 559 -13.84 58.50 32.39
N ILE A 560 -12.80 58.16 31.61
CA ILE A 560 -11.38 58.13 32.03
C ILE A 560 -10.81 59.57 32.17
N TYR A 561 -11.51 60.59 31.67
CA TYR A 561 -11.05 61.98 31.57
C TYR A 561 -11.48 62.88 32.76
N SER A 562 -11.59 62.35 33.97
CA SER A 562 -12.04 63.12 35.15
C SER A 562 -10.86 63.78 35.88
N PRO A 563 -10.66 65.11 35.81
CA PRO A 563 -9.44 65.82 36.24
C PRO A 563 -9.10 65.74 37.74
N GLN A 564 -9.98 65.17 38.58
CA GLN A 564 -9.78 65.05 40.02
C GLN A 564 -8.84 63.90 40.44
N TYR A 565 -8.55 62.94 39.54
CA TYR A 565 -7.82 61.71 39.90
C TYR A 565 -6.65 61.34 38.97
N ASP A 566 -6.33 62.18 37.98
CA ASP A 566 -5.43 61.87 36.86
C ASP A 566 -4.05 61.34 37.27
N GLU A 567 -3.38 61.95 38.26
CA GLU A 567 -2.02 61.55 38.66
C GLU A 567 -1.97 60.14 39.29
N ALA A 568 -2.87 59.84 40.23
CA ALA A 568 -2.93 58.53 40.88
C ALA A 568 -3.43 57.44 39.93
N THR A 569 -4.33 57.78 38.99
CA THR A 569 -4.73 56.84 37.93
C THR A 569 -3.59 56.56 36.96
N CYS A 570 -2.77 57.56 36.62
CA CYS A 570 -1.57 57.37 35.81
C CYS A 570 -0.55 56.47 36.51
N ASP A 571 -0.34 56.64 37.82
CA ASP A 571 0.58 55.80 38.58
C ASP A 571 0.08 54.36 38.74
N ALA A 572 -1.21 54.16 38.96
CA ALA A 572 -1.83 52.84 38.95
C ALA A 572 -1.69 52.15 37.57
N LEU A 573 -1.92 52.89 36.46
CA LEU A 573 -1.71 52.38 35.10
C LEU A 573 -0.25 52.02 34.83
N ARG A 574 0.72 52.85 35.27
CA ARG A 574 2.15 52.54 35.18
C ARG A 574 2.51 51.28 35.97
N GLN A 575 1.85 51.02 37.10
CA GLN A 575 2.06 49.79 37.86
C GLN A 575 1.48 48.57 37.12
N CYS A 576 0.30 48.67 36.51
CA CYS A 576 -0.28 47.61 35.68
C CYS A 576 0.59 47.33 34.44
N ALA A 577 1.09 48.37 33.76
CA ALA A 577 1.99 48.24 32.63
C ALA A 577 3.30 47.54 33.00
N ARG A 578 3.89 47.87 34.16
CA ARG A 578 5.07 47.16 34.69
C ARG A 578 4.81 45.68 34.95
N VAL A 579 3.64 45.32 35.48
CA VAL A 579 3.28 43.91 35.65
C VAL A 579 3.08 43.22 34.30
N CYS A 580 2.47 43.89 33.32
CA CYS A 580 2.33 43.36 31.97
C CYS A 580 3.69 43.05 31.34
N GLN A 581 4.67 43.94 31.50
CA GLN A 581 6.04 43.73 31.02
C GLN A 581 6.70 42.53 31.72
N ILE A 582 6.51 42.39 33.03
CA ILE A 582 7.01 41.23 33.79
C ILE A 582 6.39 39.92 33.28
N VAL A 583 5.08 39.90 33.05
CA VAL A 583 4.38 38.71 32.56
C VAL A 583 4.83 38.36 31.14
N ASN A 584 4.99 39.36 30.26
CA ASN A 584 5.51 39.16 28.91
C ASN A 584 6.95 38.64 28.92
N GLN A 585 7.83 39.21 29.75
CA GLN A 585 9.21 38.75 29.86
C GLN A 585 9.28 37.32 30.41
N PHE A 586 8.44 36.96 31.39
CA PHE A 586 8.34 35.57 31.84
C PHE A 586 7.82 34.65 30.74
N LYS A 587 6.79 35.09 29.99
CA LYS A 587 6.24 34.33 28.86
C LYS A 587 7.32 34.03 27.82
N GLU A 588 8.10 35.04 27.41
CA GLU A 588 9.18 34.88 26.43
C GLU A 588 10.25 33.89 26.93
N LYS A 589 10.68 34.01 28.19
CA LYS A 589 11.64 33.05 28.79
C LYS A 589 11.07 31.64 28.89
N PHE A 590 9.80 31.51 29.26
CA PHE A 590 9.11 30.22 29.35
C PHE A 590 8.93 29.57 27.98
N GLU A 591 8.54 30.35 26.98
CA GLU A 591 8.35 29.89 25.61
C GLU A 591 9.67 29.44 24.98
N ALA A 592 10.75 30.22 25.17
CA ALA A 592 12.09 29.83 24.71
C ALA A 592 12.56 28.51 25.34
N PHE A 593 12.36 28.33 26.66
CA PHE A 593 12.76 27.11 27.36
C PHE A 593 11.92 25.89 26.96
N VAL A 594 10.62 26.04 26.73
CA VAL A 594 9.70 24.91 26.49
C VAL A 594 9.57 24.55 25.00
N SER A 595 9.76 25.50 24.08
CA SER A 595 9.53 25.30 22.64
C SER A 595 10.25 24.05 22.06
N PRO A 596 11.57 23.83 22.30
CA PRO A 596 12.26 22.63 21.81
C PRO A 596 11.66 21.32 22.35
N LEU A 597 11.25 21.31 23.62
CA LEU A 597 10.64 20.15 24.27
C LEU A 597 9.25 19.84 23.72
N LEU A 598 8.47 20.87 23.36
CA LEU A 598 7.18 20.70 22.69
C LEU A 598 7.34 20.12 21.29
N VAL A 599 8.29 20.63 20.50
CA VAL A 599 8.59 20.11 19.15
C VAL A 599 8.99 18.64 19.23
N LEU A 600 9.93 18.30 20.11
CA LEU A 600 10.34 16.90 20.35
C LEU A 600 9.13 16.02 20.66
N ARG A 601 8.19 16.50 21.49
CA ARG A 601 7.01 15.73 21.86
C ARG A 601 5.98 15.61 20.75
N VAL A 602 5.76 16.66 19.96
CA VAL A 602 4.86 16.61 18.79
C VAL A 602 5.39 15.61 17.78
N VAL A 603 6.69 15.65 17.46
CA VAL A 603 7.33 14.67 16.58
C VAL A 603 7.19 13.25 17.14
N GLN A 604 7.47 13.06 18.42
CA GLN A 604 7.33 11.74 19.04
C GLN A 604 5.89 11.20 18.99
N VAL A 605 4.88 12.00 19.36
CA VAL A 605 3.47 11.54 19.38
C VAL A 605 2.95 11.32 17.96
N THR A 606 3.33 12.18 17.01
CA THR A 606 2.94 12.00 15.60
C THR A 606 3.52 10.70 15.04
N LEU A 607 4.81 10.42 15.25
CA LEU A 607 5.42 9.14 14.87
C LEU A 607 4.72 7.96 15.54
N TYR A 608 4.52 8.02 16.86
CA TYR A 608 3.85 6.95 17.61
C TYR A 608 2.41 6.70 17.16
N LEU A 609 1.65 7.76 16.84
CA LEU A 609 0.28 7.64 16.36
C LEU A 609 0.22 7.12 14.93
N CYS A 610 1.18 7.51 14.07
CA CYS A 610 1.31 6.94 12.72
C CYS A 610 1.65 5.45 12.77
N THR A 611 2.58 5.04 13.62
CA THR A 611 2.94 3.62 13.79
C THR A 611 1.78 2.81 14.37
N LEU A 612 1.07 3.33 15.37
CA LEU A 612 -0.11 2.66 15.93
C LEU A 612 -1.28 2.56 14.94
N LEU A 613 -1.55 3.62 14.18
CA LEU A 613 -2.61 3.61 13.18
C LEU A 613 -2.31 2.58 12.09
N TYR A 614 -1.05 2.49 11.69
CA TYR A 614 -0.59 1.48 10.74
C TYR A 614 -0.69 0.05 11.30
N ALA A 615 -0.23 -0.19 12.52
CA ALA A 615 -0.38 -1.47 13.20
C ALA A 615 -1.85 -1.88 13.33
N ALA A 616 -2.73 -0.94 13.68
CA ALA A 616 -4.17 -1.17 13.76
C ALA A 616 -4.81 -1.50 12.40
N THR A 617 -4.30 -0.94 11.28
CA THR A 617 -4.75 -1.32 9.94
C THR A 617 -4.30 -2.72 9.53
N LEU A 618 -3.11 -3.16 9.94
CA LEU A 618 -2.62 -4.52 9.71
C LEU A 618 -3.46 -5.57 10.44
N VAL A 619 -3.82 -5.32 11.70
CA VAL A 619 -4.70 -6.22 12.48
C VAL A 619 -6.08 -6.39 11.82
N ARG A 620 -6.55 -5.37 11.09
CA ARG A 620 -7.81 -5.40 10.34
C ARG A 620 -7.76 -6.17 9.02
N HIS A 621 -6.57 -6.45 8.50
CA HIS A 621 -6.40 -7.25 7.27
C HIS A 621 -6.12 -8.72 7.56
N VAL A 622 -5.77 -9.07 8.80
CA VAL A 622 -5.46 -10.44 9.24
C VAL A 622 -6.67 -11.12 9.90
N ASN A 623 -7.65 -10.35 10.39
CA ASN A 623 -8.97 -10.82 10.83
C ASN A 623 -10.02 -10.53 9.75
#